data_AF-A0A973HGX6-F1
#
_entry.id   AF-A0A973HGX6-F1
#
_cell.length_a   1.000
_cell.length_b   1.000
_cell.length_c   1.000
_cell.angle_alpha   90.00
_cell.angle_beta   90.00
_cell.angle_gamma   90.00
#
_symmetry.space_group_name_H-M   'P 1'
#
loop_
_entity.id
_entity.type
_entity.pdbx_description
1 polymer ?
#
loop_
_entity_poly.entity_id
_entity_poly.type
_entity_poly.pdbx_seq_one_letter_code
_entity_poly.pdbx_strand_id
1 'polypeptide(L)'
;MDNFQAIGQLVIKAQDLLDSIKGGAIRAMQTQFDALKVQFDGVITGANGRLNTFITQQQQNVGAIFTDPDKRYQTHMTSAETRIVLDLTHLDAETFYCVLFGGPRILDVHINRYVHQDVTWGGLLEFMVQFNNFSSGGDFHFSKQQHHGYSGRQFIGKVSSVATPRKSGIWLRGGWSYDLNTSGSMSEPVRIIESAGEVAESSNGVEYFASPVTVVDASVVPNHYVWGK
;
A
#
# COMPACT_ATOMS: atom_id res chain seq x y z
N MET A 1 15.98 29.92 97.37
CA MET A 1 14.87 30.57 96.64
C MET A 1 15.22 30.87 95.18
N ASP A 2 16.51 31.03 94.83
CA ASP A 2 16.97 31.36 93.48
C ASP A 2 16.57 30.35 92.38
N ASN A 3 16.62 29.04 92.68
CA ASN A 3 16.35 27.99 91.69
C ASN A 3 14.92 28.01 91.11
N PHE A 4 13.90 28.38 91.89
CA PHE A 4 12.51 28.41 91.42
C PHE A 4 12.24 29.61 90.49
N GLN A 5 12.92 30.73 90.70
CA GLN A 5 12.84 31.88 89.80
C GLN A 5 13.49 31.58 88.46
N ALA A 6 14.66 30.92 88.45
CA ALA A 6 15.32 30.46 87.23
C ALA A 6 14.44 29.48 86.42
N ILE A 7 13.77 28.54 87.10
CA ILE A 7 12.82 27.61 86.47
C ILE A 7 11.63 28.36 85.86
N GLY A 8 11.06 29.34 86.57
CA GLY A 8 9.95 30.15 86.05
C GLY A 8 10.31 30.89 84.76
N GLN A 9 11.52 31.43 84.67
CA GLN A 9 12.02 32.10 83.47
C GLN A 9 12.21 31.13 82.28
N LEU A 10 12.64 29.89 82.53
CA LEU A 10 12.75 28.87 81.48
C LEU A 10 11.38 28.44 80.95
N VAL A 11 10.38 28.32 81.83
CA VAL A 11 8.99 27.97 81.42
C VAL A 11 8.39 29.05 80.53
N ILE A 12 8.58 30.33 80.88
CA ILE A 12 8.08 31.46 80.06
C ILE A 12 8.74 31.44 78.67
N LYS A 13 10.07 31.29 78.60
CA LYS A 13 10.78 31.19 77.31
C LYS A 13 10.34 29.98 76.48
N ALA A 14 10.01 28.86 77.13
CA ALA A 14 9.49 27.69 76.44
C ALA A 14 8.08 27.91 75.86
N GLN A 15 7.22 28.66 76.57
CA GLN A 15 5.91 29.06 76.07
C GLN A 15 6.02 30.03 74.89
N ASP A 16 6.87 31.04 74.99
CA ASP A 16 7.13 32.00 73.90
C ASP A 16 7.66 31.28 72.64
N LEU A 17 8.57 30.31 72.82
CA LEU A 17 9.08 29.49 71.72
C LEU A 17 7.97 28.63 71.10
N LEU A 18 7.13 28.00 71.93
CA LEU A 18 6.02 27.19 71.47
C LEU A 18 5.00 28.01 70.67
N ASP A 19 4.69 29.21 71.13
CA ASP A 19 3.77 30.12 70.45
C ASP A 19 4.38 30.68 69.16
N SER A 20 5.69 30.93 69.14
CA SER A 20 6.44 31.28 67.92
C SER A 20 6.42 30.15 66.88
N ILE A 21 6.57 28.89 67.31
CA ILE A 21 6.51 27.72 66.40
C ILE A 21 5.11 27.54 65.82
N LYS A 22 4.07 27.61 66.67
CA LYS A 22 2.66 27.48 66.25
C LYS A 22 2.23 28.63 65.36
N GLY A 23 2.59 29.85 65.74
CA GLY A 23 2.18 31.07 65.05
C GLY A 23 3.03 31.42 63.84
N GLY A 24 4.29 31.04 63.78
CA GLY A 24 5.18 31.38 62.67
C GLY A 24 5.40 30.20 61.75
N ALA A 25 6.15 29.22 62.24
CA ALA A 25 6.64 28.11 61.44
C ALA A 25 5.51 27.22 60.89
N ILE A 26 4.54 26.83 61.72
CA ILE A 26 3.44 25.95 61.29
C ILE A 26 2.55 26.64 60.25
N ARG A 27 2.20 27.92 60.45
CA ARG A 27 1.42 28.68 59.47
C ARG A 27 2.16 28.83 58.14
N ALA A 28 3.46 29.11 58.17
CA ALA A 28 4.28 29.16 56.97
C ALA A 28 4.32 27.82 56.22
N MET A 29 4.45 26.70 56.94
CA MET A 29 4.39 25.36 56.34
C MET A 29 3.02 25.05 55.72
N GLN A 30 1.92 25.46 56.38
CA GLN A 30 0.57 25.30 55.83
C GLN A 30 0.41 26.08 54.53
N THR A 31 0.84 27.35 54.49
CA THR A 31 0.77 28.16 53.27
C THR A 31 1.59 27.57 52.13
N GLN A 32 2.79 27.05 52.41
CA GLN A 32 3.61 26.37 51.41
C GLN A 32 2.96 25.07 50.90
N PHE A 33 2.37 24.29 51.81
CA PHE A 33 1.66 23.06 51.45
C PHE A 33 0.45 23.34 50.56
N ASP A 34 -0.36 24.34 50.90
CA ASP A 34 -1.52 24.75 50.10
C ASP A 34 -1.10 25.24 48.71
N ALA A 35 -0.02 26.01 48.61
CA ALA A 35 0.54 26.45 47.33
C ALA A 35 1.01 25.27 46.47
N LEU A 36 1.70 24.29 47.08
CA LEU A 36 2.15 23.09 46.39
C LEU A 36 0.97 22.25 45.88
N LYS A 37 -0.09 22.13 46.68
CA LYS A 37 -1.31 21.43 46.29
C LYS A 37 -1.94 22.05 45.04
N VAL A 38 -2.08 23.37 45.01
CA VAL A 38 -2.62 24.09 43.84
C VAL A 38 -1.75 23.87 42.59
N GLN A 39 -0.42 23.91 42.74
CA GLN A 39 0.49 23.63 41.62
C GLN A 39 0.33 22.19 41.09
N PHE A 40 0.22 21.22 42.00
CA PHE A 40 0.04 19.82 41.65
C PHE A 40 -1.28 19.56 40.92
N ASP A 41 -2.38 20.14 41.40
CA ASP A 41 -3.70 20.07 40.76
C ASP A 41 -3.66 20.68 39.34
N GLY A 42 -2.92 21.78 39.17
CA GLY A 42 -2.67 22.39 37.86
C GLY A 42 -1.91 21.47 36.89
N VAL A 43 -0.88 20.79 37.38
CA VAL A 43 -0.10 19.82 36.58
C VAL A 43 -0.96 18.65 36.14
N ILE A 44 -1.76 18.08 37.05
CA ILE A 44 -2.67 16.96 36.72
C ILE A 44 -3.70 17.38 35.67
N THR A 45 -4.31 18.55 35.85
CA THR A 45 -5.32 19.06 34.91
C THR A 45 -4.71 19.29 33.53
N GLY A 46 -3.51 19.87 33.47
CA GLY A 46 -2.78 20.06 32.23
C GLY A 46 -2.39 18.76 31.54
N ALA A 47 -1.95 17.75 32.31
CA ALA A 47 -1.61 16.43 31.78
C ALA A 47 -2.85 15.72 31.20
N ASN A 48 -3.98 15.74 31.90
CA ASN A 48 -5.24 15.16 31.44
C ASN A 48 -5.74 15.82 30.14
N GLY A 49 -5.62 17.14 30.02
CA GLY A 49 -5.95 17.86 28.79
C GLY A 49 -5.12 17.39 27.59
N ARG A 50 -3.80 17.27 27.76
CA ARG A 50 -2.89 16.79 26.69
C ARG A 50 -3.18 15.34 26.30
N LEU A 51 -3.45 14.48 27.27
CA LEU A 51 -3.83 13.09 27.04
C LEU A 51 -5.12 12.98 26.21
N ASN A 52 -6.16 13.75 26.57
CA ASN A 52 -7.41 13.75 25.82
C ASN A 52 -7.24 14.24 24.38
N THR A 53 -6.44 15.28 24.15
CA THR A 53 -6.10 15.75 22.80
C THR A 53 -5.39 14.67 21.99
N PHE A 54 -4.38 14.00 22.58
CA PHE A 54 -3.67 12.92 21.92
C PHE A 54 -4.60 11.76 21.56
N ILE A 55 -5.44 11.31 22.50
CA ILE A 55 -6.41 10.22 22.28
C ILE A 55 -7.37 10.58 21.13
N THR A 56 -7.91 11.80 21.14
CA THR A 56 -8.85 12.27 20.11
C THR A 56 -8.19 12.29 18.73
N GLN A 57 -6.96 12.80 18.65
CA GLN A 57 -6.20 12.84 17.39
C GLN A 57 -5.88 11.43 16.88
N GLN A 58 -5.50 10.51 17.77
CA GLN A 58 -5.25 9.12 17.37
C GLN A 58 -6.54 8.42 16.91
N GLN A 59 -7.67 8.64 17.58
CA GLN A 59 -8.96 8.09 17.14
C GLN A 59 -9.35 8.59 15.75
N GLN A 60 -9.14 9.87 15.44
CA GLN A 60 -9.38 10.43 14.11
C GLN A 60 -8.47 9.82 13.04
N ASN A 61 -7.17 9.71 13.32
CA ASN A 61 -6.20 9.10 12.41
C ASN A 61 -6.53 7.64 12.13
N VAL A 62 -6.85 6.87 13.17
CA VAL A 62 -7.30 5.47 13.08
C VAL A 62 -8.58 5.38 12.27
N GLY A 63 -9.58 6.21 12.58
CA GLY A 63 -10.82 6.30 11.82
C GLY A 63 -10.55 6.47 10.33
N ALA A 64 -9.80 7.50 9.95
CA ALA A 64 -9.44 7.79 8.56
C ALA A 64 -8.70 6.64 7.86
N ILE A 65 -7.89 5.86 8.58
CA ILE A 65 -7.20 4.70 8.02
C ILE A 65 -8.20 3.59 7.66
N PHE A 66 -9.19 3.37 8.52
CA PHE A 66 -10.14 2.26 8.39
C PHE A 66 -11.42 2.59 7.62
N THR A 67 -11.76 3.88 7.42
CA THR A 67 -12.95 4.22 6.62
C THR A 67 -12.78 3.92 5.14
N ASP A 68 -11.54 3.88 4.63
CA ASP A 68 -11.30 3.64 3.21
C ASP A 68 -9.96 2.96 2.88
N PRO A 69 -9.70 1.76 3.44
CA PRO A 69 -8.54 0.96 3.03
C PRO A 69 -8.66 0.56 1.55
N ASP A 70 -9.87 0.26 1.09
CA ASP A 70 -10.13 -0.32 -0.23
C ASP A 70 -9.96 0.70 -1.36
N LYS A 71 -10.38 1.97 -1.19
CA LYS A 71 -10.16 3.00 -2.21
C LYS A 71 -8.68 3.33 -2.39
N ARG A 72 -7.84 3.27 -1.35
CA ARG A 72 -6.39 3.47 -1.54
C ARG A 72 -5.80 2.39 -2.44
N TYR A 73 -6.16 1.12 -2.21
CA TYR A 73 -5.74 0.02 -3.08
C TYR A 73 -6.35 0.12 -4.50
N GLN A 74 -7.63 0.45 -4.62
CA GLN A 74 -8.32 0.63 -5.92
C GLN A 74 -7.76 1.82 -6.72
N THR A 75 -7.45 2.94 -6.06
CA THR A 75 -6.88 4.15 -6.72
C THR A 75 -5.52 3.84 -7.34
N HIS A 76 -4.74 2.92 -6.77
CA HIS A 76 -3.46 2.51 -7.35
C HIS A 76 -3.59 1.52 -8.52
N MET A 77 -4.74 0.85 -8.69
CA MET A 77 -4.91 -0.20 -9.70
C MET A 77 -5.76 0.22 -10.91
N THR A 78 -6.51 1.33 -10.84
CA THR A 78 -7.38 1.78 -11.95
C THR A 78 -7.42 3.30 -12.14
N SER A 79 -6.52 4.09 -11.54
CA SER A 79 -6.50 5.54 -11.76
C SER A 79 -6.03 5.89 -13.18
N ALA A 80 -6.67 6.89 -13.80
CA ALA A 80 -6.30 7.40 -15.11
C ALA A 80 -4.85 7.94 -15.16
N GLU A 81 -4.30 8.35 -14.02
CA GLU A 81 -2.94 8.89 -13.89
C GLU A 81 -1.84 7.83 -14.00
N THR A 82 -2.13 6.56 -13.70
CA THR A 82 -1.17 5.44 -13.76
C THR A 82 -1.37 4.55 -14.99
N ARG A 83 -2.30 4.93 -15.87
CA ARG A 83 -2.66 4.18 -17.06
C ARG A 83 -1.61 4.34 -18.16
N ILE A 84 -1.12 3.22 -18.66
CA ILE A 84 -0.32 3.12 -19.88
C ILE A 84 -1.23 2.60 -20.99
N VAL A 85 -1.29 3.30 -22.12
CA VAL A 85 -1.99 2.80 -23.31
C VAL A 85 -1.01 1.96 -24.12
N LEU A 86 -1.34 0.69 -24.29
CA LEU A 86 -0.63 -0.23 -25.17
C LEU A 86 -1.33 -0.17 -26.54
N ASP A 87 -0.73 0.55 -27.49
CA ASP A 87 -1.21 0.59 -28.86
C ASP A 87 -0.62 -0.57 -29.66
N LEU A 88 -1.46 -1.56 -29.98
CA LEU A 88 -1.12 -2.66 -30.88
C LEU A 88 -1.99 -2.60 -32.15
N THR A 89 -2.66 -1.47 -32.44
CA THR A 89 -3.62 -1.36 -33.55
C THR A 89 -2.97 -1.49 -34.92
N HIS A 90 -1.68 -1.16 -35.03
CA HIS A 90 -0.87 -1.31 -36.23
C HIS A 90 -0.39 -2.74 -36.50
N LEU A 91 -0.54 -3.63 -35.51
CA LEU A 91 -0.06 -5.01 -35.57
C LEU A 91 -1.13 -5.97 -36.11
N ASP A 92 -0.71 -7.16 -36.55
CA ASP A 92 -1.60 -8.17 -37.11
C ASP A 92 -2.60 -8.70 -36.06
N ALA A 93 -3.90 -8.60 -36.37
CA ALA A 93 -4.99 -9.00 -35.51
C ALA A 93 -5.07 -10.52 -35.28
N GLU A 94 -4.38 -11.33 -36.07
CA GLU A 94 -4.31 -12.80 -35.90
C GLU A 94 -3.05 -13.27 -35.16
N THR A 95 -2.16 -12.35 -34.81
CA THR A 95 -0.90 -12.63 -34.12
C THR A 95 -0.93 -12.14 -32.67
N PHE A 96 -0.22 -12.84 -31.79
CA PHE A 96 -0.04 -12.43 -30.40
C PHE A 96 1.37 -11.89 -30.16
N TYR A 97 1.45 -10.73 -29.52
CA TYR A 97 2.67 -9.98 -29.26
C TYR A 97 2.96 -9.93 -27.76
N CYS A 98 4.23 -10.10 -27.40
CA CYS A 98 4.62 -10.18 -25.99
C CYS A 98 4.73 -8.77 -25.39
N VAL A 99 3.95 -8.51 -24.34
CA VAL A 99 4.13 -7.36 -23.45
C VAL A 99 5.02 -7.81 -22.29
N LEU A 100 6.23 -7.27 -22.23
CA LEU A 100 7.27 -7.63 -21.27
C LEU A 100 7.27 -6.71 -20.06
N PHE A 101 7.48 -7.32 -18.90
CA PHE A 101 7.64 -6.67 -17.60
C PHE A 101 9.03 -7.03 -17.07
N GLY A 102 9.90 -6.03 -16.87
CA GLY A 102 11.29 -6.25 -16.45
C GLY A 102 11.43 -6.33 -14.94
N GLY A 103 12.00 -7.44 -14.44
CA GLY A 103 12.27 -7.68 -13.03
C GLY A 103 11.10 -7.42 -12.08
N PRO A 104 9.87 -7.89 -12.37
CA PRO A 104 8.70 -7.61 -11.55
C PRO A 104 8.84 -8.23 -10.16
N ARG A 105 8.54 -7.47 -9.09
CA ARG A 105 8.51 -7.97 -7.71
C ARG A 105 7.18 -7.61 -7.08
N ILE A 106 6.34 -8.63 -6.88
CA ILE A 106 4.95 -8.48 -6.44
C ILE A 106 4.28 -7.37 -7.28
N LEU A 107 4.33 -7.55 -8.60
CA LEU A 107 3.78 -6.61 -9.56
C LEU A 107 2.39 -7.09 -9.95
N ASP A 108 1.37 -6.41 -9.46
CA ASP A 108 0.00 -6.55 -9.93
C ASP A 108 -0.11 -5.88 -11.30
N VAL A 109 -0.59 -6.63 -12.29
CA VAL A 109 -0.79 -6.20 -13.66
C VAL A 109 -2.27 -6.34 -13.98
N HIS A 110 -2.86 -5.24 -14.45
CA HIS A 110 -4.25 -5.17 -14.86
C HIS A 110 -4.33 -4.66 -16.30
N ILE A 111 -4.85 -5.47 -17.20
CA ILE A 111 -5.02 -5.17 -18.61
C ILE A 111 -6.50 -5.15 -18.94
N ASN A 112 -6.96 -4.05 -19.50
CA ASN A 112 -8.35 -3.83 -19.84
C ASN A 112 -8.52 -3.41 -21.29
N ARG A 113 -9.69 -3.74 -21.84
CA ARG A 113 -10.14 -3.20 -23.12
C ARG A 113 -11.63 -2.95 -23.05
N TYR A 114 -12.05 -1.73 -23.39
CA TYR A 114 -13.46 -1.40 -23.52
C TYR A 114 -14.04 -1.95 -24.84
N VAL A 115 -15.31 -2.36 -24.81
CA VAL A 115 -15.99 -3.03 -25.94
C VAL A 115 -16.00 -2.20 -27.24
N HIS A 116 -16.00 -0.87 -27.13
CA HIS A 116 -16.01 0.06 -28.27
C HIS A 116 -14.70 0.84 -28.43
N GLN A 117 -13.61 0.40 -27.81
CA GLN A 117 -12.34 1.16 -27.75
C GLN A 117 -11.77 1.44 -29.15
N ASP A 118 -11.62 0.40 -29.97
CA ASP A 118 -11.06 0.53 -31.32
C ASP A 118 -12.12 0.37 -32.41
N VAL A 119 -13.09 -0.52 -32.18
CA VAL A 119 -14.21 -0.80 -33.10
C VAL A 119 -15.48 -1.09 -32.32
N THR A 120 -16.63 -0.92 -32.98
CA THR A 120 -17.93 -1.23 -32.38
C THR A 120 -18.06 -2.73 -32.09
N TRP A 121 -18.40 -3.10 -30.84
CA TRP A 121 -18.57 -4.49 -30.42
C TRP A 121 -17.32 -5.37 -30.57
N GLY A 122 -16.13 -4.77 -30.50
CA GLY A 122 -14.85 -5.48 -30.66
C GLY A 122 -14.55 -6.52 -29.57
N GLY A 123 -15.29 -6.51 -28.46
CA GLY A 123 -15.14 -7.42 -27.32
C GLY A 123 -14.54 -6.74 -26.09
N LEU A 124 -14.83 -7.24 -24.89
CA LEU A 124 -14.31 -6.67 -23.64
C LEU A 124 -13.33 -7.62 -22.98
N LEU A 125 -12.22 -7.06 -22.52
CA LEU A 125 -11.20 -7.76 -21.74
C LEU A 125 -11.02 -7.08 -20.39
N GLU A 126 -10.96 -7.87 -19.34
CA GLU A 126 -10.41 -7.51 -18.04
C GLU A 126 -9.52 -8.67 -17.56
N PHE A 127 -8.22 -8.44 -17.49
CA PHE A 127 -7.23 -9.46 -17.16
C PHE A 127 -6.32 -8.97 -16.05
N MET A 128 -6.24 -9.74 -14.96
CA MET A 128 -5.42 -9.44 -13.79
C MET A 128 -4.45 -10.59 -13.54
N VAL A 129 -3.19 -10.28 -13.28
CA VAL A 129 -2.17 -11.26 -12.85
C VAL A 129 -1.18 -10.57 -11.92
N GLN A 130 -0.62 -11.31 -10.97
CA GLN A 130 0.53 -10.82 -10.19
C GLN A 130 1.79 -11.58 -10.54
N PHE A 131 2.82 -10.84 -10.98
CA PHE A 131 4.14 -11.39 -11.27
C PHE A 131 5.10 -11.22 -10.10
N ASN A 132 5.92 -12.25 -9.88
CA ASN A 132 7.08 -12.17 -9.02
C ASN A 132 8.26 -12.89 -9.70
N ASN A 133 9.04 -12.13 -10.47
CA ASN A 133 10.22 -12.63 -11.17
C ASN A 133 11.43 -11.72 -10.90
N PHE A 134 12.28 -12.19 -9.99
CA PHE A 134 13.58 -11.57 -9.72
C PHE A 134 14.71 -12.18 -10.58
N SER A 135 14.55 -13.43 -11.05
CA SER A 135 15.51 -14.22 -11.81
C SER A 135 14.83 -15.49 -12.37
N SER A 136 15.60 -16.39 -13.02
CA SER A 136 15.15 -17.56 -13.81
C SER A 136 14.18 -18.57 -13.15
N GLY A 137 13.67 -18.30 -11.95
CA GLY A 137 12.63 -19.06 -11.26
C GLY A 137 11.38 -18.24 -10.94
N GLY A 138 11.05 -17.23 -11.76
CA GLY A 138 9.87 -16.39 -11.55
C GLY A 138 8.56 -17.16 -11.40
N ASP A 139 7.71 -16.65 -10.53
CA ASP A 139 6.39 -17.20 -10.23
C ASP A 139 5.29 -16.18 -10.55
N PHE A 140 4.06 -16.66 -10.70
CA PHE A 140 2.86 -15.80 -10.66
C PHE A 140 1.84 -16.41 -9.70
N HIS A 141 1.36 -15.62 -8.75
CA HIS A 141 0.57 -16.15 -7.63
C HIS A 141 -0.92 -16.30 -7.94
N PHE A 142 -1.45 -15.47 -8.85
CA PHE A 142 -2.85 -15.51 -9.25
C PHE A 142 -3.00 -14.96 -10.66
N SER A 143 -3.94 -15.53 -11.42
CA SER A 143 -4.47 -14.93 -12.64
C SER A 143 -6.01 -14.97 -12.59
N LYS A 144 -6.63 -13.83 -12.84
CA LYS A 144 -8.09 -13.71 -12.98
C LYS A 144 -8.38 -13.07 -14.33
N GLN A 145 -9.13 -13.78 -15.15
CA GLN A 145 -9.58 -13.28 -16.44
C GLN A 145 -11.10 -13.17 -16.44
N GLN A 146 -11.59 -11.97 -16.71
CA GLN A 146 -12.98 -11.73 -17.06
C GLN A 146 -13.03 -11.30 -18.52
N HIS A 147 -13.91 -11.95 -19.27
CA HIS A 147 -14.03 -11.70 -20.69
C HIS A 147 -15.51 -11.66 -21.07
N HIS A 148 -15.88 -10.64 -21.83
CA HIS A 148 -17.21 -10.57 -22.45
C HIS A 148 -17.03 -10.62 -23.97
N GLY A 149 -17.32 -11.80 -24.53
CA GLY A 149 -17.04 -12.10 -25.93
C GLY A 149 -18.13 -11.60 -26.87
N TYR A 150 -18.05 -10.33 -27.28
CA TYR A 150 -18.84 -9.84 -28.43
C TYR A 150 -18.22 -10.24 -29.78
N SER A 151 -16.89 -10.38 -29.84
CA SER A 151 -16.16 -10.71 -31.09
C SER A 151 -15.83 -12.18 -31.26
N GLY A 152 -16.06 -13.02 -30.24
CA GLY A 152 -15.66 -14.44 -30.24
C GLY A 152 -14.15 -14.69 -30.32
N ARG A 153 -13.32 -13.64 -30.19
CA ARG A 153 -11.86 -13.71 -30.27
C ARG A 153 -11.22 -13.74 -28.88
N GLN A 154 -10.04 -14.35 -28.79
CA GLN A 154 -9.23 -14.36 -27.57
C GLN A 154 -8.24 -13.20 -27.58
N PHE A 155 -8.26 -12.37 -26.54
CA PHE A 155 -7.30 -11.26 -26.43
C PHE A 155 -5.97 -11.66 -25.77
N ILE A 156 -5.97 -12.67 -24.89
CA ILE A 156 -4.77 -13.21 -24.25
C ILE A 156 -4.43 -14.55 -24.89
N GLY A 157 -3.19 -14.70 -25.35
CA GLY A 157 -2.68 -15.93 -25.97
C GLY A 157 -1.82 -16.77 -25.02
N LYS A 158 -1.10 -16.11 -24.11
CA LYS A 158 -0.21 -16.77 -23.14
C LYS A 158 0.14 -15.79 -22.01
N VAL A 159 0.40 -16.34 -20.83
CA VAL A 159 1.00 -15.64 -19.70
C VAL A 159 2.21 -16.45 -19.25
N SER A 160 3.34 -15.79 -18.98
CA SER A 160 4.54 -16.45 -18.48
C SER A 160 5.20 -15.62 -17.40
N SER A 161 5.37 -16.17 -16.20
CA SER A 161 6.20 -15.55 -15.16
C SER A 161 7.66 -15.45 -15.59
N VAL A 162 8.13 -16.36 -16.45
CA VAL A 162 9.51 -16.42 -16.96
C VAL A 162 9.47 -16.39 -18.49
N ALA A 163 9.11 -15.24 -19.06
CA ALA A 163 9.21 -15.02 -20.51
C ALA A 163 10.69 -15.03 -20.97
N THR A 164 11.56 -14.47 -20.13
CA THR A 164 13.02 -14.57 -20.19
C THR A 164 13.55 -14.69 -18.75
N PRO A 165 14.86 -14.92 -18.51
CA PRO A 165 15.41 -15.07 -17.17
C PRO A 165 15.03 -13.98 -16.17
N ARG A 166 14.86 -12.72 -16.59
CA ARG A 166 14.51 -11.60 -15.70
C ARG A 166 13.22 -10.88 -16.10
N LYS A 167 12.45 -11.43 -17.03
CA LYS A 167 11.23 -10.77 -17.50
C LYS A 167 10.03 -11.71 -17.47
N SER A 168 8.88 -11.15 -17.10
CA SER A 168 7.58 -11.80 -17.25
C SER A 168 6.90 -11.26 -18.50
N GLY A 169 5.96 -12.01 -19.07
CA GLY A 169 5.33 -11.66 -20.33
C GLY A 169 3.85 -12.02 -20.37
N ILE A 170 3.06 -11.15 -20.99
CA ILE A 170 1.66 -11.41 -21.35
C ILE A 170 1.55 -11.21 -22.86
N TRP A 171 1.03 -12.21 -23.56
CA TRP A 171 0.88 -12.16 -25.01
C TRP A 171 -0.52 -11.66 -25.37
N LEU A 172 -0.57 -10.44 -25.90
CA LEU A 172 -1.80 -9.76 -26.30
C LEU A 172 -2.00 -9.87 -27.81
N ARG A 173 -3.26 -9.98 -28.24
CA ARG A 173 -3.60 -9.99 -29.67
C ARG A 173 -3.32 -8.62 -30.30
N GLY A 174 -2.71 -8.61 -31.48
CA GLY A 174 -2.54 -7.38 -32.28
C GLY A 174 -3.87 -6.81 -32.79
N GLY A 175 -3.82 -5.67 -33.46
CA GLY A 175 -4.98 -4.99 -34.05
C GLY A 175 -5.89 -4.28 -33.04
N TRP A 176 -5.47 -4.14 -31.78
CA TRP A 176 -6.28 -3.59 -30.68
C TRP A 176 -5.46 -2.69 -29.77
N SER A 177 -6.12 -1.74 -29.10
CA SER A 177 -5.54 -1.00 -27.98
C SER A 177 -5.92 -1.64 -26.65
N TYR A 178 -5.03 -1.55 -25.66
CA TYR A 178 -5.27 -2.00 -24.30
C TYR A 178 -4.86 -0.95 -23.28
N ASP A 179 -5.64 -0.83 -22.21
CA ASP A 179 -5.30 -0.02 -21.05
C ASP A 179 -4.57 -0.91 -20.03
N LEU A 180 -3.34 -0.54 -19.69
CA LEU A 180 -2.51 -1.22 -18.70
C LEU A 180 -2.38 -0.37 -17.44
N ASN A 181 -2.67 -0.99 -16.29
CA ASN A 181 -2.36 -0.45 -14.98
C ASN A 181 -1.46 -1.44 -14.23
N THR A 182 -0.47 -0.92 -13.51
CA THR A 182 0.45 -1.73 -12.71
C THR A 182 0.59 -1.18 -11.31
N SER A 183 0.61 -2.05 -10.30
CA SER A 183 0.89 -1.71 -8.91
C SER A 183 1.99 -2.63 -8.38
N GLY A 184 3.00 -2.06 -7.72
CA GLY A 184 4.19 -2.80 -7.27
C GLY A 184 5.47 -2.26 -7.89
N SER A 185 6.47 -3.13 -8.06
CA SER A 185 7.80 -2.71 -8.55
C SER A 185 8.27 -3.51 -9.77
N MET A 186 8.91 -2.81 -10.70
CA MET A 186 9.59 -3.35 -11.88
C MET A 186 10.89 -2.59 -12.11
N SER A 187 11.90 -3.25 -12.67
CA SER A 187 13.23 -2.66 -12.91
C SER A 187 13.34 -1.94 -14.25
N GLU A 188 12.43 -2.21 -15.18
CA GLU A 188 12.41 -1.62 -16.52
C GLU A 188 10.98 -1.22 -16.91
N PRO A 189 10.81 -0.20 -17.75
CA PRO A 189 9.51 0.11 -18.35
C PRO A 189 8.95 -1.09 -19.12
N VAL A 190 7.63 -1.13 -19.22
CA VAL A 190 6.91 -2.12 -20.03
C VAL A 190 7.27 -1.94 -21.51
N ARG A 191 7.49 -3.05 -22.20
CA ARG A 191 7.89 -3.04 -23.62
C ARG A 191 7.10 -4.07 -24.41
N ILE A 192 6.68 -3.70 -25.62
CA ILE A 192 6.02 -4.61 -26.57
C ILE A 192 7.09 -5.19 -27.50
N ILE A 193 7.06 -6.51 -27.70
CA ILE A 193 7.88 -7.22 -28.69
C ILE A 193 7.06 -7.36 -29.96
N GLU A 194 7.41 -6.59 -30.99
CA GLU A 194 6.62 -6.50 -32.23
C GLU A 194 7.08 -7.51 -33.30
N SER A 195 8.21 -8.19 -33.09
CA SER A 195 8.69 -9.22 -34.00
C SER A 195 9.41 -10.36 -33.29
N ALA A 196 9.36 -11.56 -33.87
CA ALA A 196 10.02 -12.74 -33.31
C ALA A 196 11.56 -12.63 -33.27
N GLY A 197 12.15 -11.75 -34.07
CA GLY A 197 13.60 -11.50 -34.10
C GLY A 197 14.06 -10.39 -33.16
N GLU A 198 13.15 -9.74 -32.43
CA GLU A 198 13.49 -8.67 -31.51
C GLU A 198 13.98 -9.24 -30.16
N VAL A 199 15.15 -8.77 -29.70
CA VAL A 199 15.79 -9.25 -28.47
C VAL A 199 15.01 -8.80 -27.24
N ALA A 200 14.33 -9.72 -26.56
CA ALA A 200 13.53 -9.47 -25.35
C ALA A 200 14.39 -9.13 -24.13
N GLU A 201 15.51 -9.83 -23.94
CA GLU A 201 16.49 -9.59 -22.88
C GLU A 201 17.90 -9.89 -23.40
N SER A 202 18.89 -9.09 -23.02
CA SER A 202 20.31 -9.43 -23.21
C SER A 202 20.99 -9.48 -21.85
N SER A 203 21.65 -10.59 -21.55
CA SER A 203 22.28 -10.83 -20.25
C SER A 203 23.53 -11.67 -20.41
N ASN A 204 24.67 -11.19 -19.90
CA ASN A 204 25.97 -11.86 -19.98
C ASN A 204 26.37 -12.30 -21.41
N GLY A 205 26.04 -11.49 -22.42
CA GLY A 205 26.34 -11.78 -23.82
C GLY A 205 25.42 -12.82 -24.48
N VAL A 206 24.34 -13.23 -23.79
CA VAL A 206 23.29 -14.10 -24.35
C VAL A 206 22.05 -13.27 -24.62
N GLU A 207 21.52 -13.38 -25.84
CA GLU A 207 20.26 -12.77 -26.25
C GLU A 207 19.11 -13.78 -26.07
N TYR A 208 18.04 -13.32 -25.43
CA TYR A 208 16.81 -14.06 -25.21
C TYR A 208 15.70 -13.39 -26.01
N PHE A 209 14.82 -14.21 -26.58
CA PHE A 209 13.72 -13.79 -27.45
C PHE A 209 12.40 -14.23 -26.84
N ALA A 210 11.35 -13.43 -27.01
CA ALA A 210 10.02 -13.82 -26.59
C ALA A 210 9.51 -14.95 -27.50
N SER A 211 9.14 -16.10 -26.93
CA SER A 211 8.60 -17.19 -27.74
C SER A 211 7.25 -16.81 -28.36
N PRO A 212 7.02 -17.07 -29.66
CA PRO A 212 5.72 -16.83 -30.27
C PRO A 212 4.66 -17.77 -29.67
N VAL A 213 3.40 -17.36 -29.76
CA VAL A 213 2.24 -18.20 -29.42
C VAL A 213 1.83 -18.98 -30.66
N THR A 214 2.18 -20.27 -30.72
CA THR A 214 1.72 -21.17 -31.78
C THR A 214 0.37 -21.80 -31.47
N VAL A 215 0.05 -21.96 -30.19
CA VAL A 215 -1.22 -22.43 -29.66
C VAL A 215 -1.54 -21.60 -28.43
N VAL A 216 -2.79 -21.15 -28.31
CA VAL A 216 -3.24 -20.37 -27.15
C VAL A 216 -3.29 -21.28 -25.93
N ASP A 217 -2.68 -20.84 -24.85
CA ASP A 217 -2.52 -21.66 -23.65
C ASP A 217 -3.87 -21.83 -22.93
N ALA A 218 -4.27 -23.07 -22.65
CA ALA A 218 -5.60 -23.39 -22.13
C ALA A 218 -5.90 -22.71 -20.79
N SER A 219 -4.86 -22.41 -20.01
CA SER A 219 -4.94 -21.68 -18.74
C SER A 219 -5.29 -20.19 -18.89
N VAL A 220 -5.18 -19.62 -20.10
CA VAL A 220 -5.56 -18.24 -20.45
C VAL A 220 -6.72 -18.19 -21.45
N VAL A 221 -7.24 -19.35 -21.85
CA VAL A 221 -8.44 -19.44 -22.70
C VAL A 221 -9.67 -19.11 -21.85
N PRO A 222 -10.48 -18.11 -22.24
CA PRO A 222 -11.75 -17.85 -21.58
C PRO A 222 -12.69 -19.04 -21.80
N ASN A 223 -13.07 -19.70 -20.70
CA ASN A 223 -14.15 -20.69 -20.63
C ASN A 223 -14.07 -21.86 -21.62
N HIS A 224 -13.46 -22.97 -21.18
CA HIS A 224 -13.77 -24.32 -21.66
C HIS A 224 -15.20 -24.80 -21.26
N TYR A 225 -16.21 -23.93 -21.23
CA TYR A 225 -17.58 -24.41 -21.06
C TYR A 225 -18.06 -25.00 -22.39
N VAL A 226 -17.80 -26.29 -22.58
CA VAL A 226 -18.74 -27.11 -23.34
C VAL A 226 -20.04 -27.06 -22.56
N TRP A 227 -21.05 -26.40 -23.12
CA TRP A 227 -22.39 -26.50 -22.58
C TRP A 227 -22.88 -27.94 -22.79
N GLY A 228 -22.76 -28.75 -21.74
CA GLY A 228 -23.38 -30.06 -21.65
C GLY A 228 -24.76 -29.92 -21.04
N LYS A 229 -25.78 -29.77 -21.89
CA LYS A 229 -27.11 -30.37 -21.77
C LYS A 229 -27.85 -30.24 -23.10
#